data_AF-A0A936DT48-F1
#
_entry.id   AF-A0A936DT48-F1
#
_cell.length_a   1.000
_cell.length_b   1.000
_cell.length_c   1.000
_cell.angle_alpha   90.00
_cell.angle_beta   90.00
_cell.angle_gamma   90.00
#
_symmetry.space_group_name_H-M   'P 1'
#
loop_
_entity.id
_entity.type
_entity.pdbx_description
1 polymer ?
#
loop_
_entity_poly.entity_id
_entity_poly.type
_entity_poly.pdbx_seq_one_letter_code
_entity_poly.pdbx_strand_id
1 'polypeptide(L)'
;MPSKGVPFSIEDWPSVVLEGLRVMNENNWFPVMTLIVGSPEETDEDVMATLDLVYEMERRGLFGFLVPSIFTPLHDTRMENDKGVSETRELSPLQWQLLMKCWKLNLRPGLYSWWGPIAWRTGALALWAWKLRKINGPNFTWPLFMFASALPEKLMSRMGKIYLGQPLKTKTRKELLETIRPNQRQFLREDCGDLPSGS
;
A
#
# COMPACT_ATOMS: atom_id res chain seq x y z
N MET A 1 -14.76 -16.01 -4.44
CA MET A 1 -14.95 -15.72 -5.88
C MET A 1 -13.89 -16.46 -6.69
N PRO A 2 -14.18 -17.68 -7.21
CA PRO A 2 -13.16 -18.57 -7.80
C PRO A 2 -12.50 -18.09 -9.10
N SER A 3 -12.98 -17.00 -9.72
CA SER A 3 -12.54 -16.54 -11.05
C SER A 3 -11.93 -15.14 -11.09
N LYS A 4 -12.02 -14.36 -10.01
CA LYS A 4 -11.61 -12.94 -10.03
C LYS A 4 -10.09 -12.74 -10.08
N GLY A 5 -9.32 -13.70 -9.57
CA GLY A 5 -7.85 -13.66 -9.58
C GLY A 5 -7.18 -14.26 -10.82
N VAL A 6 -7.94 -14.98 -11.65
CA VAL A 6 -7.43 -15.63 -12.87
C VAL A 6 -6.84 -14.56 -13.81
N PRO A 7 -5.69 -14.81 -14.48
CA PRO A 7 -5.00 -16.09 -14.64
C PRO A 7 -4.06 -16.49 -13.50
N PHE A 8 -3.79 -15.62 -12.53
CA PHE A 8 -2.85 -15.89 -11.44
C PHE A 8 -3.56 -16.41 -10.18
N SER A 9 -2.79 -16.97 -9.25
CA SER A 9 -3.32 -17.30 -7.93
C SER A 9 -3.38 -16.04 -7.05
N ILE A 10 -4.16 -16.08 -5.97
CA ILE A 10 -4.28 -14.92 -5.05
C ILE A 10 -2.95 -14.66 -4.34
N GLU A 11 -2.20 -15.72 -4.04
CA GLU A 11 -0.89 -15.66 -3.40
C GLU A 11 0.15 -14.95 -4.28
N ASP A 12 -0.04 -14.97 -5.60
CA ASP A 12 0.84 -14.28 -6.56
C ASP A 12 0.52 -12.79 -6.70
N TRP A 13 -0.57 -12.30 -6.09
CA TRP A 13 -1.04 -10.93 -6.23
C TRP A 13 0.02 -9.86 -5.95
N PRO A 14 0.84 -9.94 -4.87
CA PRO A 14 1.90 -8.97 -4.65
C PRO A 14 2.90 -8.90 -5.82
N SER A 15 3.22 -10.05 -6.41
CA SER A 15 4.13 -10.13 -7.58
C SER A 15 3.50 -9.47 -8.81
N VAL A 16 2.21 -9.72 -9.05
CA VAL A 16 1.47 -9.10 -10.17
C VAL A 16 1.46 -7.58 -10.06
N VAL A 17 1.18 -7.05 -8.86
CA VAL A 17 1.17 -5.60 -8.61
C VAL A 17 2.55 -5.00 -8.82
N LEU A 18 3.60 -5.62 -8.24
CA LEU A 18 4.96 -5.08 -8.31
C LEU A 18 5.55 -5.15 -9.72
N GLU A 19 5.35 -6.25 -10.45
CA GLU A 19 5.80 -6.36 -11.85
C GLU A 19 4.99 -5.44 -12.78
N GLY A 20 3.69 -5.34 -12.57
CA GLY A 20 2.84 -4.39 -13.31
C GLY A 20 3.31 -2.95 -13.10
N LEU A 21 3.59 -2.57 -11.86
CA LEU A 21 4.08 -1.23 -11.53
C LEU A 21 5.48 -0.98 -12.10
N ARG A 22 6.39 -1.97 -12.06
CA ARG A 22 7.70 -1.89 -12.69
C ARG A 22 7.59 -1.59 -14.18
N VAL A 23 6.81 -2.39 -14.91
CA VAL A 23 6.58 -2.20 -16.36
C VAL A 23 5.97 -0.82 -16.64
N MET A 24 4.99 -0.39 -15.85
CA MET A 24 4.40 0.95 -16.00
C MET A 24 5.44 2.05 -15.79
N ASN A 25 6.21 1.99 -14.71
CA ASN A 25 7.21 3.01 -14.38
C ASN A 25 8.35 3.09 -15.41
N GLU A 26 8.82 1.95 -15.94
CA GLU A 26 9.80 1.90 -17.04
C GLU A 26 9.31 2.64 -18.30
N ASN A 27 7.98 2.69 -18.49
CA ASN A 27 7.34 3.38 -19.60
C ASN A 27 6.81 4.78 -19.24
N ASN A 28 7.19 5.33 -18.07
CA ASN A 28 6.71 6.62 -17.54
C ASN A 28 5.19 6.68 -17.28
N TRP A 29 4.58 5.53 -16.99
CA TRP A 29 3.21 5.44 -16.48
C TRP A 29 3.22 5.36 -14.96
N PHE A 30 2.45 6.23 -14.33
CA PHE A 30 2.33 6.32 -12.87
C PHE A 30 0.87 6.13 -12.47
N PRO A 31 0.45 4.90 -12.14
CA PRO A 31 -0.95 4.61 -11.86
C PRO A 31 -1.40 5.23 -10.54
N VAL A 32 -2.67 5.60 -10.48
CA VAL A 32 -3.36 5.86 -9.21
C VAL A 32 -3.86 4.52 -8.68
N MET A 33 -3.38 4.14 -7.50
CA MET A 33 -3.70 2.88 -6.85
C MET A 33 -4.55 3.15 -5.62
N THR A 34 -5.83 2.76 -5.68
CA THR A 34 -6.74 2.92 -4.55
C THR A 34 -6.67 1.67 -3.67
N LEU A 35 -6.43 1.88 -2.37
CA LEU A 35 -6.45 0.86 -1.33
C LEU A 35 -7.70 1.08 -0.49
N ILE A 36 -8.32 0.00 -0.03
CA ILE A 36 -9.42 0.06 0.93
C ILE A 36 -8.87 -0.29 2.30
N VAL A 37 -9.20 0.51 3.32
CA VAL A 37 -8.79 0.31 4.71
C VAL A 37 -10.02 0.27 5.61
N GLY A 38 -10.01 -0.61 6.60
CA GLY A 38 -11.14 -0.78 7.52
C GLY A 38 -12.29 -1.56 6.90
N SER A 39 -11.97 -2.51 6.02
CA SER A 39 -12.97 -3.43 5.48
C SER A 39 -13.56 -4.31 6.60
N PRO A 40 -14.80 -4.80 6.45
CA PRO A 40 -15.36 -5.76 7.41
C PRO A 40 -14.45 -6.96 7.54
N GLU A 41 -14.22 -7.41 8.77
CA GLU A 41 -13.33 -8.55 9.10
C GLU A 41 -11.83 -8.33 8.79
N GLU A 42 -11.41 -7.11 8.45
CA GLU A 42 -9.98 -6.79 8.25
C GLU A 42 -9.18 -7.04 9.54
N THR A 43 -8.16 -7.90 9.43
CA THR A 43 -7.28 -8.26 10.54
C THR A 43 -6.00 -7.43 10.53
N ASP A 44 -5.28 -7.41 11.65
CA ASP A 44 -3.97 -6.77 11.73
C ASP A 44 -2.98 -7.42 10.74
N GLU A 45 -3.08 -8.74 10.51
CA GLU A 45 -2.31 -9.48 9.52
C GLU A 45 -2.56 -9.00 8.09
N ASP A 46 -3.81 -8.70 7.72
CA ASP A 46 -4.16 -8.16 6.40
C ASP A 46 -3.56 -6.76 6.18
N VAL A 47 -3.60 -5.92 7.21
CA VAL A 47 -3.01 -4.58 7.17
C VAL A 47 -1.48 -4.67 7.11
N MET A 48 -0.86 -5.60 7.84
CA MET A 48 0.59 -5.87 7.76
C MET A 48 0.99 -6.37 6.37
N ALA A 49 0.23 -7.27 5.76
CA ALA A 49 0.50 -7.74 4.40
C ALA A 49 0.41 -6.61 3.37
N THR A 50 -0.54 -5.68 3.54
CA THR A 50 -0.65 -4.48 2.70
C THR A 50 0.52 -3.53 2.95
N LEU A 51 0.94 -3.34 4.20
CA LEU A 51 2.13 -2.56 4.55
C LEU A 51 3.39 -3.17 3.91
N ASP A 52 3.56 -4.49 3.94
CA ASP A 52 4.69 -5.18 3.32
C ASP A 52 4.79 -4.85 1.83
N LEU A 53 3.66 -4.86 1.12
CA LEU A 53 3.59 -4.46 -0.29
C LEU A 53 4.01 -3.00 -0.50
N VAL A 54 3.47 -2.08 0.30
CA VAL A 54 3.79 -0.64 0.23
C VAL A 54 5.27 -0.38 0.55
N TYR A 55 5.83 -1.07 1.55
CA TYR A 55 7.26 -1.01 1.87
C TYR A 55 8.12 -1.62 0.77
N GLU A 56 7.65 -2.68 0.10
CA GLU A 56 8.36 -3.30 -1.02
C GLU A 56 8.41 -2.37 -2.24
N MET A 57 7.31 -1.66 -2.54
CA MET A 57 7.30 -0.61 -3.56
C MET A 57 8.39 0.44 -3.28
N GLU A 58 8.46 0.93 -2.03
CA GLU A 58 9.49 1.89 -1.62
C GLU A 58 10.92 1.33 -1.76
N ARG A 59 11.15 0.08 -1.33
CA ARG A 59 12.46 -0.58 -1.43
C ARG A 59 12.94 -0.72 -2.87
N ARG A 60 12.03 -1.02 -3.80
CA ARG A 60 12.31 -1.16 -5.24
C ARG A 60 12.34 0.17 -5.99
N GLY A 61 12.02 1.28 -5.32
CA GLY A 61 11.93 2.59 -5.97
C GLY A 61 10.77 2.70 -6.96
N LEU A 62 9.74 1.87 -6.80
CA LEU A 62 8.54 1.89 -7.63
C LEU A 62 7.59 2.99 -7.15
N PHE A 63 6.96 3.69 -8.10
CA PHE A 63 6.07 4.80 -7.84
C PHE A 63 4.67 4.58 -8.42
N GLY A 64 3.67 4.61 -7.55
CA GLY A 64 2.26 4.78 -7.88
C GLY A 64 1.65 5.75 -6.87
N PHE A 65 0.64 6.50 -7.29
CA PHE A 65 -0.05 7.43 -6.39
C PHE A 65 -1.07 6.65 -5.55
N LEU A 66 -0.74 6.40 -4.28
CA LEU A 66 -1.52 5.55 -3.38
C LEU A 66 -2.64 6.35 -2.73
N VAL A 67 -3.89 5.94 -2.95
CA VAL A 67 -5.08 6.57 -2.36
C VAL A 67 -5.70 5.59 -1.36
N PRO A 68 -5.36 5.68 -0.06
CA PRO A 68 -6.03 4.89 0.95
C PRO A 68 -7.42 5.49 1.22
N SER A 69 -8.47 4.75 0.87
CA SER A 69 -9.86 5.09 1.12
C SER A 69 -10.40 4.24 2.26
N ILE A 70 -11.22 4.83 3.11
CA ILE A 70 -11.93 4.09 4.16
C ILE A 70 -13.07 3.31 3.51
N PHE A 71 -13.29 2.07 3.94
CA PHE A 71 -14.43 1.28 3.51
C PHE A 71 -15.74 1.98 3.92
N THR A 72 -16.58 2.27 2.93
CA THR A 72 -17.92 2.84 3.13
C THR A 72 -18.94 1.88 2.54
N PRO A 73 -19.88 1.34 3.34
CA PRO A 73 -20.95 0.50 2.81
C PRO A 73 -21.81 1.33 1.84
N LEU A 74 -21.97 0.81 0.63
CA LEU A 74 -22.81 1.44 -0.40
C LEU A 74 -24.18 0.77 -0.40
N HIS A 75 -25.22 1.59 -0.49
CA HIS A 75 -26.59 1.12 -0.70
C HIS A 75 -26.69 0.25 -1.97
N ASP A 76 -27.60 -0.73 -1.95
CA ASP A 76 -27.84 -1.66 -3.07
C ASP A 76 -26.63 -2.55 -3.44
N THR A 77 -25.69 -2.72 -2.50
CA THR A 77 -24.59 -3.67 -2.65
C THR A 77 -24.73 -4.84 -1.69
N ARG A 78 -24.05 -5.96 -1.99
CA ARG A 78 -24.05 -7.14 -1.11
C ARG A 78 -23.54 -6.84 0.31
N MET A 79 -22.77 -5.76 0.47
CA MET A 79 -22.14 -5.34 1.73
C MET A 79 -22.83 -4.09 2.32
N GLU A 80 -24.05 -3.77 1.90
CA GLU A 80 -24.77 -2.57 2.36
C GLU A 80 -25.01 -2.54 3.88
N ASN A 81 -25.14 -3.71 4.50
CA ASN A 81 -25.40 -3.87 5.94
C ASN A 81 -24.11 -4.06 6.74
N ASP A 82 -22.96 -4.09 6.08
CA ASP A 82 -21.67 -4.26 6.74
C ASP A 82 -21.22 -2.94 7.39
N LYS A 83 -20.46 -3.06 8.47
CA LYS A 83 -19.91 -1.90 9.18
C LYS A 83 -18.43 -1.73 8.84
N GLY A 84 -18.11 -0.56 8.29
CA GLY A 84 -16.74 -0.08 8.19
C GLY A 84 -16.35 0.80 9.37
N VAL A 85 -15.23 1.50 9.20
CA VAL A 85 -14.79 2.58 10.08
C VAL A 85 -15.67 3.81 9.82
N SER A 86 -16.42 4.23 10.83
CA SER A 86 -17.30 5.41 10.75
C SER A 86 -16.57 6.67 11.20
N GLU A 87 -15.71 6.54 12.21
CA GLU A 87 -14.92 7.65 12.74
C GLU A 87 -13.43 7.36 12.68
N THR A 88 -12.63 8.40 12.42
CA THR A 88 -11.15 8.31 12.38
C THR A 88 -10.51 7.79 13.68
N ARG A 89 -11.24 7.85 14.81
CA ARG A 89 -10.79 7.34 16.12
C ARG A 89 -10.87 5.82 16.22
N GLU A 90 -11.69 5.19 15.39
CA GLU A 90 -11.88 3.73 15.35
C GLU A 90 -10.76 3.03 14.58
N LEU A 91 -9.96 3.78 13.80
CA LEU A 91 -8.81 3.24 13.10
C LEU A 91 -7.77 2.67 14.07
N SER A 92 -7.35 1.44 13.79
CA SER A 92 -6.26 0.78 14.50
C SER A 92 -4.92 1.51 14.27
N PRO A 93 -3.90 1.31 15.12
CA PRO A 93 -2.57 1.85 14.90
C PRO A 93 -1.99 1.45 13.54
N LEU A 94 -2.21 0.21 13.10
CA LEU A 94 -1.71 -0.30 11.82
C LEU A 94 -2.45 0.32 10.64
N GLN A 95 -3.77 0.48 10.72
CA GLN A 95 -4.55 1.17 9.68
C GLN A 95 -4.07 2.61 9.53
N TRP A 96 -3.94 3.35 10.64
CA TRP A 96 -3.35 4.70 10.61
C TRP A 96 -1.95 4.71 10.00
N GLN A 97 -1.12 3.72 10.35
CA GLN A 97 0.21 3.59 9.78
C GLN A 97 0.16 3.41 8.26
N LEU A 98 -0.72 2.57 7.74
CA LEU A 98 -0.91 2.35 6.30
C LEU A 98 -1.30 3.66 5.59
N LEU A 99 -2.29 4.39 6.13
CA LEU A 99 -2.70 5.70 5.58
C LEU A 99 -1.52 6.66 5.50
N MET A 100 -0.82 6.84 6.62
CA MET A 100 0.33 7.74 6.74
C MET A 100 1.49 7.32 5.82
N LYS A 101 1.72 6.02 5.65
CA LYS A 101 2.79 5.50 4.80
C LYS A 101 2.52 5.77 3.33
N CYS A 102 1.27 5.57 2.88
CA CYS A 102 0.85 5.89 1.52
C CYS A 102 1.06 7.38 1.22
N TRP A 103 0.60 8.26 2.10
CA TRP A 103 0.78 9.71 1.92
C TRP A 103 2.26 10.11 1.94
N LYS A 104 3.08 9.48 2.79
CA LYS A 104 4.53 9.73 2.82
C LYS A 104 5.18 9.45 1.47
N LEU A 105 4.82 8.34 0.83
CA LEU A 105 5.33 7.98 -0.49
C LEU A 105 4.86 8.95 -1.58
N ASN A 106 3.58 9.34 -1.56
CA ASN A 106 3.03 10.30 -2.52
C ASN A 106 3.71 11.68 -2.45
N LEU A 107 4.12 12.12 -1.25
CA LEU A 107 4.76 13.42 -1.05
C LEU A 107 6.25 13.42 -1.41
N ARG A 108 6.88 12.25 -1.55
CA ARG A 108 8.32 12.14 -1.81
C ARG A 108 8.77 12.87 -3.08
N PRO A 109 8.05 12.79 -4.22
CA PRO A 109 8.36 13.61 -5.40
C PRO A 109 8.03 15.10 -5.22
N GLY A 110 7.22 15.50 -4.24
CA GLY A 110 6.82 16.90 -4.06
C GLY A 110 7.81 17.74 -3.23
N LEU A 111 8.72 17.09 -2.49
CA LEU A 111 9.60 17.74 -1.50
C LEU A 111 11.02 18.00 -2.03
N TYR A 112 11.18 18.41 -3.29
CA TYR A 112 12.50 18.70 -3.88
C TYR A 112 13.22 19.92 -3.29
N SER A 113 12.55 20.73 -2.47
CA SER A 113 13.17 21.91 -1.83
C SER A 113 14.00 21.53 -0.60
N TRP A 114 15.17 22.15 -0.43
CA TRP A 114 16.07 21.90 0.70
C TRP A 114 15.45 22.26 2.07
N TRP A 115 14.56 23.25 2.13
CA TRP A 115 13.89 23.67 3.37
C TRP A 115 12.51 23.01 3.56
N GLY A 116 11.95 22.42 2.49
CA GLY A 116 10.62 21.79 2.49
C GLY A 116 10.45 20.72 3.56
N PRO A 117 11.37 19.75 3.70
CA PRO A 117 11.29 18.72 4.73
C PRO A 117 11.26 19.27 6.17
N ILE A 118 12.00 20.35 6.44
CA ILE A 118 12.05 20.96 7.79
C ILE A 118 10.73 21.68 8.09
N ALA A 119 10.23 22.49 7.16
CA ALA A 119 8.94 23.16 7.30
C ALA A 119 7.79 22.15 7.44
N TRP A 120 7.82 21.07 6.66
CA TRP A 120 6.84 19.99 6.74
C TRP A 120 6.83 19.31 8.11
N ARG A 121 8.00 18.89 8.59
CA ARG A 121 8.14 18.21 9.90
C ARG A 121 7.63 19.10 11.03
N THR A 122 8.07 20.36 11.06
CA THR A 122 7.70 21.31 12.12
C THR A 122 6.20 21.63 12.08
N GLY A 123 5.64 21.89 10.90
CA GLY A 123 4.21 22.11 10.71
C GLY A 123 3.36 20.92 11.14
N ALA A 124 3.73 19.70 10.73
CA ALA A 124 3.02 18.48 11.10
C ALA A 124 3.01 18.25 12.62
N LEU A 125 4.15 18.43 13.29
CA LEU A 125 4.25 18.27 14.75
C LEU A 125 3.49 19.35 15.52
N ALA A 126 3.51 20.61 15.04
CA ALA A 126 2.74 21.69 15.63
C ALA A 126 1.24 21.43 15.55
N LEU A 127 0.74 21.07 14.35
CA LEU A 127 -0.68 20.72 14.14
C LEU A 127 -1.11 19.50 14.96
N TRP A 128 -0.22 18.53 15.13
CA TRP A 128 -0.44 17.37 16.00
C TRP A 128 -0.61 17.75 17.45
N ALA A 129 0.33 18.52 18.00
CA ALA A 129 0.31 18.94 19.39
C ALA A 129 -0.94 19.78 19.70
N TRP A 130 -1.31 20.65 18.77
CA TRP A 130 -2.46 21.54 18.86
C TRP A 130 -3.80 20.81 18.76
N LYS A 131 -4.04 20.05 17.67
CA LYS A 131 -5.39 19.60 17.30
C LYS A 131 -5.47 18.12 16.87
N LEU A 132 -4.58 17.65 16.01
CA LEU A 132 -4.80 16.34 15.36
C LEU A 132 -4.77 15.16 16.33
N ARG A 133 -3.90 15.18 17.36
CA ARG A 133 -3.87 14.11 18.38
C ARG A 133 -5.15 13.99 19.19
N LYS A 134 -5.85 15.11 19.39
CA LYS A 134 -7.10 15.15 20.15
C LYS A 134 -8.26 14.62 19.31
N ILE A 135 -8.29 14.95 18.02
CA ILE A 135 -9.33 14.52 17.08
C ILE A 135 -9.20 13.04 16.75
N ASN A 136 -8.03 12.63 16.26
CA ASN A 136 -7.81 11.29 15.70
C ASN A 136 -7.54 10.20 16.76
N GLY A 137 -7.37 10.59 18.02
CA GLY A 137 -7.13 9.66 19.13
C GLY A 137 -5.67 9.19 19.27
N PRO A 138 -5.40 8.28 20.23
CA PRO A 138 -4.05 7.87 20.60
C PRO A 138 -3.30 7.11 19.49
N ASN A 139 -4.03 6.33 18.68
CA ASN A 139 -3.48 5.47 17.62
C ASN A 139 -2.80 6.27 16.49
N PHE A 140 -3.10 7.55 16.36
CA PHE A 140 -2.59 8.42 15.30
C PHE A 140 -1.14 8.90 15.49
N THR A 141 -0.65 8.94 16.73
CA THR A 141 0.58 9.68 17.07
C THR A 141 1.82 9.13 16.35
N TRP A 142 2.09 7.84 16.47
CA TRP A 142 3.30 7.23 15.89
C TRP A 142 3.25 7.15 14.36
N PRO A 143 2.10 6.80 13.73
CA PRO A 143 1.89 6.96 12.30
C PRO A 143 2.23 8.37 11.78
N LEU A 144 1.78 9.42 12.48
CA LEU A 144 2.11 10.78 12.07
C LEU A 144 3.60 11.08 12.21
N PHE A 145 4.25 10.63 13.28
CA PHE A 145 5.69 10.86 13.47
C PHE A 145 6.50 10.17 12.35
N MET A 146 6.06 8.99 11.89
CA MET A 146 6.61 8.32 10.71
C MET A 146 6.39 9.15 9.43
N PHE A 147 5.19 9.66 9.21
CA PHE A 147 4.85 10.52 8.07
C PHE A 147 5.68 11.81 8.00
N ALA A 148 5.78 12.51 9.13
CA ALA A 148 6.58 13.73 9.28
C ALA A 148 8.10 13.47 9.27
N SER A 149 8.51 12.19 9.20
CA SER A 149 9.90 11.76 9.36
C SER A 149 10.54 12.38 10.61
N ALA A 150 9.77 12.47 11.71
CA ALA A 150 10.19 13.07 12.97
C ALA A 150 11.19 12.18 13.72
N LEU A 151 11.08 10.86 13.53
CA LEU A 151 12.01 9.85 14.03
C LEU A 151 12.31 8.81 12.94
N PRO A 152 13.48 8.14 12.98
CA PRO A 152 13.78 7.04 12.07
C PRO A 152 12.79 5.88 12.25
N GLU A 153 12.25 5.33 11.15
CA GLU A 153 11.29 4.22 11.19
C GLU A 153 11.86 2.98 11.91
N LYS A 154 13.16 2.69 11.74
CA LYS A 154 13.86 1.60 12.45
C LYS A 154 13.83 1.77 13.97
N LEU A 155 13.93 3.01 14.47
CA LEU A 155 13.88 3.29 15.90
C LEU A 155 12.45 3.08 16.44
N MET A 156 11.46 3.65 15.76
CA MET A 156 10.05 3.50 16.16
C MET A 156 9.59 2.04 16.12
N SER A 157 10.09 1.25 15.15
CA SER A 157 9.82 -0.18 15.07
C SER A 157 10.46 -0.95 16.24
N ARG A 158 11.72 -0.66 16.60
CA ARG A 158 12.35 -1.25 17.80
C ARG A 158 11.62 -0.93 19.10
N MET A 159 10.95 0.22 19.17
CA MET A 159 10.11 0.63 20.31
C MET A 159 8.72 -0.04 20.29
N GLY A 160 8.41 -0.87 19.30
CA GLY A 160 7.10 -1.51 19.12
C GLY A 160 5.99 -0.50 18.79
N LYS A 161 6.33 0.64 18.19
CA LYS A 161 5.37 1.73 17.92
C LYS A 161 4.84 1.76 16.50
N ILE A 162 5.57 1.17 15.57
CA ILE A 162 5.15 0.97 14.18
C ILE A 162 5.62 -0.41 13.71
N TYR A 163 4.92 -0.95 12.74
CA TYR A 163 5.34 -2.15 12.03
C TYR A 163 6.34 -1.79 10.93
N LEU A 164 7.49 -2.47 10.84
CA LEU A 164 8.40 -2.27 9.71
C LEU A 164 8.15 -3.39 8.71
N GLY A 165 7.72 -3.03 7.49
CA GLY A 165 7.34 -4.02 6.50
C GLY A 165 8.49 -4.96 6.14
N GLN A 166 8.20 -6.25 6.05
CA GLN A 166 9.14 -7.30 5.70
C GLN A 166 9.40 -7.35 4.19
N PRO A 167 10.62 -7.67 3.75
CA PRO A 167 10.91 -7.91 2.34
C PRO A 167 10.01 -9.02 1.78
N LEU A 168 9.38 -8.75 0.63
CA LEU A 168 8.53 -9.75 -0.03
C LEU A 168 9.34 -10.59 -1.01
N LYS A 169 9.21 -11.92 -0.89
CA LYS A 169 9.66 -12.84 -1.93
C LYS A 169 8.62 -12.85 -3.05
N THR A 170 8.96 -12.28 -4.20
CA THR A 170 8.07 -12.16 -5.35
C THR A 170 8.57 -12.98 -6.53
N LYS A 171 7.65 -13.37 -7.41
CA LYS A 171 7.95 -13.94 -8.72
C LYS A 171 8.29 -12.84 -9.72
N THR A 172 9.23 -13.12 -10.61
CA THR A 172 9.50 -12.35 -11.82
C THR A 172 8.35 -12.48 -12.81
N ARG A 173 8.31 -11.60 -13.82
CA ARG A 173 7.34 -11.71 -14.91
C ARG A 173 7.33 -13.09 -15.57
N LYS A 174 8.51 -13.64 -15.88
CA LYS A 174 8.62 -14.98 -16.48
C LYS A 174 8.04 -16.07 -15.57
N GLU A 175 8.42 -16.08 -14.30
CA GLU A 175 7.90 -17.05 -13.31
C GLU A 175 6.37 -16.93 -13.12
N LEU A 176 5.81 -15.71 -13.23
CA LEU A 176 4.37 -15.49 -13.23
C LEU A 176 3.73 -16.07 -14.49
N LEU A 177 4.26 -15.79 -15.68
CA LEU A 177 3.71 -16.31 -16.92
C LEU A 177 3.77 -17.85 -16.98
N GLU A 178 4.78 -18.46 -16.39
CA GLU A 178 4.89 -19.92 -16.26
C GLU A 178 3.76 -20.53 -15.40
N THR A 179 3.18 -19.78 -14.45
CA THR A 179 2.06 -20.27 -13.62
C THR A 179 0.71 -20.26 -14.34
N ILE A 180 0.62 -19.59 -15.50
CA ILE A 180 -0.59 -19.54 -16.31
C ILE A 180 -0.90 -20.94 -16.87
N ARG A 181 -2.17 -21.33 -16.76
CA ARG A 181 -2.68 -22.63 -17.22
C ARG A 181 -2.38 -22.83 -18.71
N PRO A 182 -1.95 -24.03 -19.15
CA PRO A 182 -1.55 -24.27 -20.54
C PRO A 182 -2.59 -23.84 -21.59
N ASN A 183 -3.87 -24.07 -21.33
CA ASN A 183 -4.97 -23.70 -22.23
C ASN A 183 -5.18 -22.18 -22.36
N GLN A 184 -4.62 -21.37 -21.46
CA GLN A 184 -4.67 -19.90 -21.50
C GLN A 184 -3.40 -19.29 -22.12
N ARG A 185 -2.33 -20.08 -22.29
CA ARG A 185 -1.06 -19.57 -22.85
C ARG A 185 -1.17 -19.14 -24.31
N GLN A 186 -2.13 -19.68 -25.06
CA GLN A 186 -2.46 -19.24 -26.42
C GLN A 186 -2.84 -17.75 -26.54
N PHE A 187 -3.20 -17.09 -25.43
CA PHE A 187 -3.52 -15.66 -25.41
C PHE A 187 -2.32 -14.77 -25.06
N LEU A 188 -1.16 -15.36 -24.75
CA LEU A 188 0.07 -14.61 -24.56
C LEU A 188 0.63 -14.21 -25.92
N ARG A 189 1.10 -12.96 -26.02
CA ARG A 189 1.67 -12.45 -27.27
C ARG A 189 3.19 -12.49 -27.22
N GLU A 190 3.81 -12.92 -28.32
CA GLU A 190 5.29 -12.98 -28.45
C GLU A 190 5.95 -11.61 -28.27
N ASP A 191 5.30 -10.53 -28.69
CA ASP A 191 5.82 -9.17 -28.56
C ASP A 191 5.77 -8.63 -27.12
N CYS A 192 5.16 -9.35 -26.18
CA CYS A 192 5.13 -8.99 -24.76
C CYS A 192 6.30 -9.57 -23.94
N GLY A 193 7.17 -10.37 -24.56
CA GLY A 193 8.36 -10.98 -23.95
C GLY A 193 8.07 -12.00 -22.83
N ASP A 194 9.13 -12.62 -22.31
CA ASP A 194 9.10 -13.54 -21.15
C ASP A 194 8.14 -14.73 -21.28
N LEU A 195 7.84 -15.14 -22.51
CA LEU A 195 6.93 -16.25 -22.77
C LEU A 195 7.40 -17.55 -22.07
N PRO A 196 6.46 -18.36 -21.55
CA PRO A 196 6.79 -19.65 -20.96
C PRO A 196 7.50 -20.57 -21.95
N SER A 197 8.43 -21.39 -21.48
CA SER A 197 9.10 -22.38 -22.34
C SER A 197 8.07 -23.30 -23.01
N GLY A 198 8.03 -23.32 -24.35
CA GLY A 198 7.12 -24.16 -25.13
C GLY A 198 5.71 -23.60 -25.36
N SER A 199 5.50 -22.29 -25.13
CA SER A 199 4.31 -21.55 -25.61
C SER A 199 4.41 -21.20 -27.09
#